data_AF-A0A4Q3JWC3-F1
#
_entry.id   AF-A0A4Q3JWC3-F1
#
_cell.length_a   1.000
_cell.length_b   1.000
_cell.length_c   1.000
_cell.angle_alpha   90.00
_cell.angle_beta   90.00
_cell.angle_gamma   90.00
#
_symmetry.space_group_name_H-M   'P 1'
#
loop_
_entity.id
_entity.type
_entity.pdbx_description
1 polymer ?
#
loop_
_entity_poly.entity_id
_entity_poly.type
_entity_poly.pdbx_seq_one_letter_code
_entity_poly.pdbx_strand_id
1 'polypeptide(L)'
;MEHPAPTLFVMRHGPAEDDSPSGHDFDRALSAPGRERVVRVAQELERQQKMPRVILSSPLVRALQTAELVAQIVRPTEPVRVRREIAPGGDLRGLLFEPVRAGAEGVMVVGHEPDVSSVVAGVLSGGFADAFQKAMVVGLHAVEGRPIARSFVLDPRTLAWT
;
A
#
# COMPACT_ATOMS: atom_id res chain seq x y z
N MET A 1 9.45 10.51 23.13
CA MET A 1 8.56 11.37 22.30
C MET A 1 7.90 10.45 21.31
N GLU A 2 6.57 10.34 21.37
CA GLU A 2 5.79 9.47 20.49
C GLU A 2 5.83 10.08 19.07
N HIS A 3 6.41 9.37 18.11
CA HIS A 3 6.36 9.82 16.72
C HIS A 3 4.89 9.73 16.25
N PRO A 4 4.31 10.80 15.68
CA PRO A 4 2.93 10.77 15.23
C PRO A 4 2.73 9.62 14.25
N ALA A 5 1.60 8.91 14.32
CA ALA A 5 1.33 7.78 13.42
C ALA A 5 1.41 8.22 11.94
N PRO A 6 1.91 7.37 11.04
CA PRO A 6 1.92 7.69 9.61
C PRO A 6 0.48 7.85 9.10
N THR A 7 0.27 8.88 8.29
CA THR A 7 -1.05 9.22 7.76
C THR A 7 -1.31 8.57 6.39
N LEU A 8 -0.26 8.12 5.71
CA LEU A 8 -0.35 7.42 4.43
C LEU A 8 0.53 6.17 4.41
N PHE A 9 0.02 5.12 3.78
CA PHE A 9 0.71 3.86 3.52
C PHE A 9 0.58 3.57 2.02
N VAL A 10 1.70 3.29 1.37
CA VAL A 10 1.72 2.85 -0.04
C VAL A 10 2.20 1.42 -0.07
N MET A 11 1.40 0.52 -0.63
CA MET A 11 1.71 -0.89 -0.73
C MET A 11 1.64 -1.33 -2.18
N ARG A 12 2.68 -2.05 -2.64
CA ARG A 12 2.58 -2.79 -3.90
C ARG A 12 1.85 -4.10 -3.64
N HIS A 13 0.97 -4.50 -4.55
CA HIS A 13 0.30 -5.81 -4.48
C HIS A 13 1.28 -6.98 -4.23
N GLY A 14 0.80 -8.04 -3.62
CA GLY A 14 1.59 -9.26 -3.36
C GLY A 14 1.95 -10.04 -4.64
N PRO A 15 2.84 -11.04 -4.54
CA PRO A 15 3.11 -11.95 -5.65
C PRO A 15 1.83 -12.57 -6.23
N ALA A 16 1.70 -12.48 -7.55
CA ALA A 16 0.59 -13.00 -8.33
C ALA A 16 1.03 -14.20 -9.15
N GLU A 17 0.08 -15.05 -9.51
CA GLU A 17 0.27 -16.11 -10.51
C GLU A 17 0.72 -15.49 -11.84
N ASP A 18 1.43 -16.26 -12.67
CA ASP A 18 1.89 -15.77 -13.97
C ASP A 18 0.72 -15.55 -14.94
N ASP A 19 -0.25 -16.48 -14.92
CA ASP A 19 -1.45 -16.44 -15.76
C ASP A 19 -2.75 -16.45 -14.93
N SER A 20 -3.87 -16.16 -15.59
CA SER A 20 -5.22 -16.31 -15.04
C SER A 20 -6.03 -17.32 -15.85
N PRO A 21 -7.05 -17.97 -15.27
CA PRO A 21 -7.92 -18.88 -16.04
C PRO A 21 -8.63 -18.22 -17.22
N SER A 22 -8.87 -16.90 -17.16
CA SER A 22 -9.45 -16.13 -18.27
C SER A 22 -8.43 -15.70 -19.33
N GLY A 23 -7.13 -15.81 -19.04
CA GLY A 23 -6.05 -15.30 -19.88
C GLY A 23 -5.83 -13.79 -19.79
N HIS A 24 -6.62 -13.05 -19.00
CA HIS A 24 -6.48 -11.61 -18.85
C HIS A 24 -5.59 -11.25 -17.64
N ASP A 25 -4.65 -10.30 -17.81
CA ASP A 25 -3.78 -9.82 -16.71
C ASP A 25 -4.59 -9.27 -15.53
N PHE A 26 -5.72 -8.63 -15.83
CA PHE A 26 -6.63 -8.05 -14.84
C PHE A 26 -7.10 -9.06 -13.79
N ASP A 27 -7.28 -10.31 -14.22
CA ASP A 27 -7.84 -11.40 -13.42
C ASP A 27 -6.77 -12.24 -12.71
N ARG A 28 -5.48 -11.93 -12.90
CA ARG A 28 -4.40 -12.64 -12.22
C ARG A 28 -4.54 -12.50 -10.71
N ALA A 29 -4.72 -13.63 -10.05
CA ALA A 29 -4.85 -13.72 -8.61
C ALA A 29 -3.48 -13.71 -7.93
N LEU A 30 -3.47 -13.44 -6.62
CA LEU A 30 -2.30 -13.73 -5.79
C LEU A 30 -1.94 -15.22 -5.89
N SER A 31 -0.65 -15.51 -5.90
CA SER A 31 -0.20 -16.89 -5.77
C SER A 31 -0.30 -17.36 -4.32
N ALA A 32 -0.33 -18.68 -4.08
CA ALA A 32 -0.31 -19.23 -2.73
C ALA A 32 0.82 -18.63 -1.84
N PRO A 33 2.10 -18.66 -2.24
CA PRO A 33 3.17 -18.00 -1.47
C PRO A 33 3.02 -16.48 -1.42
N GLY A 34 2.34 -15.88 -2.41
CA GLY A 34 2.02 -14.45 -2.41
C GLY A 34 1.03 -14.07 -1.31
N ARG A 35 -0.02 -14.86 -1.12
CA ARG A 35 -0.99 -14.70 -0.02
C ARG A 35 -0.31 -14.82 1.33
N GLU A 36 0.51 -15.84 1.53
CA GLU A 36 1.28 -16.03 2.77
C GLU A 36 2.21 -14.86 3.08
N ARG A 37 2.82 -14.26 2.05
CA ARG A 37 3.66 -13.07 2.22
C ARG A 37 2.84 -11.86 2.67
N VAL A 38 1.71 -11.61 2.02
CA VAL A 38 0.81 -10.49 2.39
C VAL A 38 0.32 -10.65 3.83
N VAL A 39 -0.08 -11.86 4.23
CA VAL A 39 -0.50 -12.16 5.61
C VAL A 39 0.60 -11.84 6.61
N ARG A 40 1.84 -12.27 6.37
CA ARG A 40 2.98 -11.96 7.26
C ARG A 40 3.26 -10.47 7.38
N VAL A 41 3.22 -9.75 6.26
CA VAL A 41 3.38 -8.29 6.25
C VAL A 41 2.27 -7.61 7.06
N ALA A 42 1.02 -8.03 6.88
CA ALA A 42 -0.12 -7.47 7.61
C ALA A 42 -0.06 -7.77 9.12
N GLN A 43 0.35 -8.98 9.51
CA GLN A 43 0.58 -9.35 10.92
C GLN A 43 1.69 -8.49 11.54
N GLU A 44 2.74 -8.20 10.78
CA GLU A 44 3.84 -7.36 11.24
C GLU A 44 3.40 -5.89 11.41
N LEU A 45 2.55 -5.37 10.51
CA LEU A 45 1.90 -4.06 10.69
C LEU A 45 1.04 -4.01 11.97
N GLU A 46 0.21 -5.02 12.21
CA GLU A 46 -0.61 -5.13 13.43
C GLU A 46 0.28 -5.17 14.68
N ARG A 47 1.33 -6.00 14.68
CA ARG A 47 2.27 -6.15 15.79
C ARG A 47 2.96 -4.83 16.16
N GLN A 48 3.28 -4.01 15.17
CA GLN A 48 3.91 -2.69 15.36
C GLN A 48 2.90 -1.55 15.50
N GLN A 49 1.61 -1.87 15.60
CA GLN A 49 0.51 -0.90 15.72
C GLN A 49 0.49 0.13 14.57
N LYS A 50 0.95 -0.27 13.38
CA LYS A 50 0.94 0.54 12.15
C LYS A 50 -0.27 0.17 11.30
N MET A 51 -1.45 0.43 11.83
CA MET A 51 -2.72 -0.04 11.26
C MET A 51 -3.42 1.09 10.48
N PRO A 52 -3.54 0.99 9.14
CA PRO A 52 -4.33 1.95 8.37
C PRO A 52 -5.82 1.81 8.72
N ARG A 53 -6.52 2.95 8.81
CA ARG A 53 -7.97 2.98 9.07
C ARG A 53 -8.80 2.87 7.80
N VAL A 54 -8.27 3.33 6.68
CA VAL A 54 -8.91 3.21 5.36
C VAL A 54 -7.96 2.47 4.42
N ILE A 55 -8.49 1.54 3.64
CA ILE A 55 -7.73 0.81 2.62
C ILE A 55 -8.40 1.02 1.27
N LEU A 56 -7.63 1.60 0.35
CA LEU A 56 -8.00 1.82 -1.04
C LEU A 56 -7.22 0.83 -1.92
N SER A 57 -7.91 0.20 -2.87
CA SER A 57 -7.29 -0.79 -3.74
C SER A 57 -7.56 -0.51 -5.21
N SER A 58 -6.59 -0.85 -6.06
CA SER A 58 -6.81 -0.97 -7.50
C SER A 58 -7.89 -2.03 -7.79
N PRO A 59 -8.61 -1.92 -8.91
CA PRO A 59 -9.62 -2.90 -9.28
C PRO A 59 -9.05 -4.25 -9.77
N LEU A 60 -7.75 -4.34 -10.09
CA LEU A 60 -7.12 -5.60 -10.52
C LEU A 60 -7.09 -6.61 -9.38
N VAL A 61 -7.40 -7.88 -9.68
CA VAL A 61 -7.68 -8.94 -8.68
C VAL A 61 -6.55 -9.10 -7.67
N ARG A 62 -5.28 -9.15 -8.11
CA ARG A 62 -4.11 -9.23 -7.21
C ARG A 62 -4.01 -8.10 -6.18
N ALA A 63 -4.39 -6.87 -6.55
CA ALA A 63 -4.35 -5.73 -5.64
C ALA A 63 -5.52 -5.78 -4.66
N LEU A 64 -6.72 -6.11 -5.15
CA LEU A 64 -7.91 -6.28 -4.31
C LEU A 64 -7.70 -7.37 -3.26
N GLN A 65 -7.25 -8.56 -3.68
CA GLN A 65 -6.93 -9.66 -2.76
C GLN A 65 -5.85 -9.29 -1.74
N THR A 66 -4.85 -8.49 -2.14
CA THR A 66 -3.84 -7.99 -1.21
C THR A 66 -4.48 -7.10 -0.14
N ALA A 67 -5.31 -6.14 -0.57
CA ALA A 67 -6.00 -5.22 0.32
C ALA A 67 -6.97 -5.94 1.29
N GLU A 68 -7.71 -6.92 0.80
CA GLU A 68 -8.63 -7.73 1.60
C GLU A 68 -7.90 -8.55 2.66
N LEU A 69 -6.78 -9.20 2.31
CA LEU A 69 -5.95 -9.93 3.27
C LEU A 69 -5.38 -9.01 4.36
N VAL A 70 -4.92 -7.81 3.98
CA VAL A 70 -4.48 -6.81 4.97
C VAL A 70 -5.65 -6.41 5.87
N ALA A 71 -6.82 -6.11 5.31
CA ALA A 71 -8.01 -5.68 6.05
C ALA A 71 -8.48 -6.72 7.08
N GLN A 72 -8.38 -8.01 6.78
CA GLN A 72 -8.74 -9.09 7.72
C GLN A 72 -7.90 -9.06 9.01
N ILE A 73 -6.67 -8.55 8.93
CA ILE A 73 -5.72 -8.53 10.05
C ILE A 73 -5.73 -7.18 10.75
N VAL A 74 -5.58 -6.08 10.01
CA VAL A 74 -5.47 -4.73 10.60
C VAL A 74 -6.82 -4.12 10.98
N ARG A 75 -7.93 -4.72 10.52
CA ARG A 75 -9.32 -4.36 10.86
C ARG A 75 -9.59 -2.85 10.70
N PRO A 76 -9.54 -2.31 9.46
CA PRO A 76 -9.84 -0.91 9.20
C PRO A 76 -11.27 -0.53 9.63
N THR A 77 -11.54 0.77 9.77
CA THR A 77 -12.85 1.27 10.21
C THR A 77 -13.93 1.12 9.15
N GLU A 78 -13.54 1.00 7.88
CA GLU A 78 -14.42 0.81 6.73
C GLU A 78 -13.97 -0.38 5.88
N PRO A 79 -14.87 -1.00 5.10
CA PRO A 79 -14.49 -1.99 4.10
C PRO A 79 -13.50 -1.45 3.07
N VAL A 80 -12.76 -2.35 2.41
CA VAL A 80 -11.84 -1.98 1.31
C VAL A 80 -12.63 -1.25 0.21
N ARG A 81 -12.12 -0.09 -0.23
CA ARG A 81 -12.72 0.71 -1.30
C ARG A 81 -11.93 0.57 -2.58
N VAL A 82 -12.60 0.18 -3.66
CA VAL A 82 -11.98 0.07 -4.98
C VAL A 82 -11.96 1.43 -5.68
N ARG A 83 -10.80 1.85 -6.18
CA ARG A 83 -10.59 3.11 -6.91
C ARG A 83 -9.88 2.83 -8.23
N ARG A 84 -10.50 3.25 -9.35
CA ARG A 84 -9.96 3.02 -10.71
C ARG A 84 -8.67 3.82 -10.94
N GLU A 85 -8.50 4.91 -10.20
CA GLU A 85 -7.34 5.79 -10.21
C GLU A 85 -6.05 5.07 -9.75
N ILE A 86 -6.17 3.94 -9.05
CA ILE A 86 -5.03 3.12 -8.59
C ILE A 86 -4.64 2.06 -9.62
N ALA A 87 -5.47 1.84 -10.66
CA ALA A 87 -5.11 0.91 -11.73
C ALA A 87 -3.81 1.37 -12.43
N PRO A 88 -3.06 0.45 -13.07
CA PRO A 88 -1.83 0.82 -13.78
C PRO A 88 -2.03 1.99 -14.74
N GLY A 89 -1.21 3.04 -14.61
CA GLY A 89 -1.30 4.27 -15.40
C GLY A 89 -2.43 5.25 -15.01
N GLY A 90 -3.12 5.01 -13.89
CA GLY A 90 -4.12 5.91 -13.32
C GLY A 90 -3.53 7.10 -12.54
N ASP A 91 -4.39 8.02 -12.10
CA ASP A 91 -3.99 9.19 -11.30
C ASP A 91 -3.86 8.86 -9.80
N LEU A 92 -2.88 8.02 -9.46
CA LEU A 92 -2.57 7.67 -8.08
C LEU A 92 -2.16 8.91 -7.25
N ARG A 93 -1.47 9.88 -7.88
CA ARG A 93 -0.99 11.08 -7.21
C ARG A 93 -2.14 11.95 -6.72
N GLY A 94 -3.13 12.23 -7.58
CA GLY A 94 -4.33 12.97 -7.19
C GLY A 94 -5.05 12.33 -6.01
N LEU A 95 -5.21 11.01 -6.05
CA LEU A 95 -5.84 10.24 -4.99
C LEU A 95 -5.08 10.29 -3.66
N LEU A 96 -3.75 10.18 -3.69
CA LEU A 96 -2.93 10.09 -2.48
C LEU A 96 -3.05 11.34 -1.58
N PHE A 97 -3.37 12.50 -2.17
CA PHE A 97 -3.55 13.76 -1.42
C PHE A 97 -4.99 13.98 -0.93
N GLU A 98 -6.00 13.28 -1.44
CA GLU A 98 -7.39 13.41 -0.95
C GLU A 98 -7.48 13.18 0.57
N PRO A 99 -6.89 12.10 1.14
CA PRO A 99 -7.00 11.84 2.57
C PRO A 99 -6.21 12.82 3.43
N VAL A 100 -5.08 13.33 2.92
CA VAL A 100 -4.26 14.33 3.62
C VAL A 100 -5.08 15.61 3.82
N ARG A 101 -5.77 16.06 2.78
CA ARG A 101 -6.63 17.26 2.82
C ARG A 101 -7.87 17.05 3.68
N ALA A 102 -8.34 15.81 3.82
CA ALA A 102 -9.46 15.45 4.66
C ALA A 102 -9.07 15.19 6.14
N GLY A 103 -7.78 15.29 6.50
CA GLY A 103 -7.31 15.04 7.87
C GLY A 103 -7.42 13.57 8.30
N ALA A 104 -7.36 12.62 7.35
CA ALA A 104 -7.56 11.21 7.65
C ALA A 104 -6.42 10.62 8.51
N GLU A 105 -6.80 9.85 9.53
CA GLU A 105 -5.87 9.13 10.41
C GLU A 105 -5.48 7.78 9.82
N GLY A 106 -4.63 7.78 8.79
CA GLY A 106 -4.01 6.57 8.24
C GLY A 106 -4.78 5.94 7.07
N VAL A 107 -4.30 6.17 5.84
CA VAL A 107 -4.87 5.58 4.62
C VAL A 107 -3.83 4.74 3.91
N MET A 108 -4.19 3.49 3.58
CA MET A 108 -3.39 2.62 2.74
C MET A 108 -3.90 2.61 1.31
N VAL A 109 -2.98 2.72 0.36
CA VAL A 109 -3.23 2.50 -1.06
C VAL A 109 -2.49 1.24 -1.50
N VAL A 110 -3.21 0.29 -2.10
CA VAL A 110 -2.66 -0.96 -2.65
C VAL A 110 -2.67 -0.90 -4.18
N GLY A 111 -1.48 -0.75 -4.78
CA GLY A 111 -1.30 -0.49 -6.21
C GLY A 111 -0.19 -1.32 -6.88
N HIS A 112 0.34 -0.79 -7.98
CA HIS A 112 1.24 -1.49 -8.90
C HIS A 112 2.50 -0.68 -9.20
N GLU A 113 3.54 -1.38 -9.64
CA GLU A 113 4.66 -0.72 -10.33
C GLU A 113 4.26 -0.34 -11.77
N PRO A 114 4.79 0.75 -12.32
CA PRO A 114 5.75 1.69 -11.71
C PRO A 114 5.09 2.83 -10.91
N ASP A 115 3.76 2.83 -10.79
CA ASP A 115 3.01 3.98 -10.24
C ASP A 115 3.30 4.21 -8.76
N VAL A 116 3.41 3.12 -7.96
CA VAL A 116 3.70 3.24 -6.52
C VAL A 116 5.12 3.74 -6.25
N SER A 117 6.14 3.30 -6.98
CA SER A 117 7.48 3.87 -6.87
C SER A 117 7.52 5.32 -7.31
N SER A 118 6.88 5.63 -8.45
CA SER A 118 6.83 6.98 -9.01
C SER A 118 6.15 7.98 -8.07
N VAL A 119 5.01 7.62 -7.47
CA VAL A 119 4.31 8.51 -6.54
C VAL A 119 5.12 8.74 -5.27
N VAL A 120 5.71 7.69 -4.70
CA VAL A 120 6.50 7.79 -3.46
C VAL A 120 7.76 8.63 -3.69
N ALA A 121 8.49 8.39 -4.78
CA ALA A 121 9.65 9.19 -5.14
C ALA A 121 9.30 10.65 -5.41
N GLY A 122 8.15 10.92 -6.03
CA GLY A 122 7.69 12.27 -6.37
C GLY A 122 7.18 13.09 -5.18
N VAL A 123 6.78 12.45 -4.07
CA VAL A 123 6.32 13.16 -2.86
C VAL A 123 7.37 13.26 -1.76
N LEU A 124 8.34 12.35 -1.71
CA LEU A 124 9.41 12.36 -0.71
C LEU A 124 10.46 13.42 -1.04
N SER A 125 10.75 14.30 -0.07
CA SER A 125 11.71 15.40 -0.23
C SER A 125 13.18 14.97 -0.44
N GLY A 126 13.49 13.67 -0.38
CA GLY A 126 14.80 13.08 -0.68
C GLY A 126 14.74 11.95 -1.72
N GLY A 127 13.60 11.75 -2.39
CA GLY A 127 13.37 10.64 -3.31
C GLY A 127 13.23 9.27 -2.63
N PHE A 128 13.04 8.23 -3.44
CA PHE A 128 12.99 6.84 -3.02
C PHE A 128 13.84 6.00 -3.99
N ALA A 129 14.99 5.53 -3.53
CA ALA A 129 15.96 4.85 -4.38
C ALA A 129 15.74 3.32 -4.44
N ASP A 130 14.99 2.76 -3.49
CA ASP A 130 14.79 1.33 -3.39
C ASP A 130 13.76 0.83 -4.42
N ALA A 131 13.99 -0.37 -4.96
CA ALA A 131 12.99 -1.02 -5.79
C ALA A 131 11.76 -1.39 -4.96
N PHE A 132 10.57 -0.99 -5.40
CA PHE A 132 9.33 -1.29 -4.69
C PHE A 132 8.95 -2.76 -4.86
N GLN A 133 9.22 -3.58 -3.86
CA GLN A 133 9.02 -5.02 -3.94
C GLN A 133 7.54 -5.40 -3.80
N LYS A 134 7.13 -6.54 -4.39
CA LYS A 134 5.77 -7.08 -4.22
C LYS A 134 5.49 -7.31 -2.73
N ALA A 135 4.37 -6.79 -2.22
CA ALA A 135 3.96 -6.69 -0.82
C ALA A 135 4.77 -5.72 0.08
N MET A 136 5.71 -4.93 -0.45
CA MET A 136 6.39 -3.89 0.34
C MET A 136 5.39 -2.82 0.76
N VAL A 137 5.58 -2.26 1.97
CA VAL A 137 4.78 -1.14 2.48
C VAL A 137 5.72 0.01 2.82
N VAL A 138 5.40 1.21 2.34
CA VAL A 138 6.06 2.46 2.73
C VAL A 138 5.08 3.32 3.49
N GLY A 139 5.40 3.66 4.73
CA GLY A 139 4.66 4.62 5.54
C GLY A 139 5.20 6.03 5.34
N LEU A 140 4.31 7.01 5.23
CA LEU A 140 4.64 8.42 5.03
C LEU A 140 3.95 9.28 6.10
N HIS A 141 4.68 10.30 6.57
CA HIS A 141 4.12 11.40 7.33
C HIS A 141 3.70 12.50 6.37
N ALA A 142 2.39 12.64 6.16
CA ALA A 142 1.80 13.74 5.41
C ALA A 142 1.02 14.65 6.36
N VAL A 143 1.52 15.87 6.52
CA VAL A 143 0.90 16.94 7.30
C VAL A 143 0.72 18.13 6.37
N GLU A 144 -0.46 18.73 6.39
CA GLU A 144 -0.75 19.89 5.55
C GLU A 144 0.29 21.02 5.75
N GLY A 145 0.74 21.61 4.64
CA GLY A 145 1.75 22.67 4.65
C GLY A 145 3.18 22.22 4.98
N ARG A 146 3.45 20.92 5.15
CA ARG A 146 4.79 20.38 5.40
C ARG A 146 5.25 19.45 4.28
N PRO A 147 6.56 19.38 4.00
CA PRO A 147 7.09 18.37 3.10
C PRO A 147 6.80 16.96 3.62
N ILE A 148 6.43 16.05 2.73
CA ILE A 148 6.14 14.65 3.09
C ILE A 148 7.46 13.95 3.40
N ALA A 149 7.51 13.31 4.58
CA ALA A 149 8.66 12.56 5.06
C ALA A 149 8.35 11.07 5.13
N ARG A 150 9.39 10.24 4.92
CA ARG A 150 9.29 8.80 5.13
C ARG A 150 9.15 8.51 6.61
N SER A 151 8.17 7.69 6.97
CA SER A 151 7.99 7.15 8.32
C SER A 151 8.72 5.83 8.47
N PHE A 152 8.47 4.90 7.54
CA PHE A 152 9.10 3.59 7.53
C PHE A 152 9.03 2.96 6.13
N VAL A 153 9.87 1.95 5.90
CA VAL A 153 9.75 0.93 4.86
C VAL A 153 9.69 -0.42 5.56
N LEU A 154 8.67 -1.22 5.23
CA LEU A 154 8.56 -2.60 5.66
C LEU A 154 8.93 -3.53 4.50
N ASP A 155 10.10 -4.18 4.61
CA ASP A 155 10.55 -5.15 3.61
C ASP A 155 9.72 -6.43 3.71
N PRO A 156 9.11 -6.90 2.61
CA PRO A 156 8.16 -8.01 2.65
C PRO A 156 8.82 -9.39 2.71
N ARG A 157 10.15 -9.49 2.58
CA ARG A 157 10.90 -10.75 2.66
C ARG A 157 11.53 -10.91 4.04
N THR A 158 12.13 -9.85 4.57
CA THR A 158 12.87 -9.87 5.84
C THR A 158 12.04 -9.38 7.01
N LEU A 159 10.94 -8.67 6.76
CA LEU A 159 10.14 -7.95 7.76
C LEU A 159 10.96 -6.89 8.52
N ALA A 160 12.06 -6.42 7.92
CA ALA A 160 12.85 -5.31 8.45
C ALA A 160 12.10 -3.98 8.26
N TRP A 161 12.33 -3.07 9.22
CA TRP A 161 11.76 -1.73 9.26
C TRP A 161 12.89 -0.69 9.10
N THR A 162 12.82 0.18 8.09
CA THR A 162 13.86 1.20 7.80
C THR A 162 13.32 2.58 7.47
#